data_AF-A0A969GES6-F1
#
_entry.id   AF-A0A969GES6-F1
#
_cell.length_a   1.000
_cell.length_b   1.000
_cell.length_c   1.000
_cell.angle_alpha   90.00
_cell.angle_beta   90.00
_cell.angle_gamma   90.00
#
_symmetry.space_group_name_H-M   'P 1'
#
loop_
_entity.id
_entity.type
_entity.pdbx_description
1 polymer ?
#
loop_
_entity_poly.entity_id
_entity_poly.type
_entity_poly.pdbx_seq_one_letter_code
_entity_poly.pdbx_strand_id
1 'polypeptide(L)'
;MSLDDIPVPQGSGYYYLEGTDVGKGSYTGMIMQTPTTINYGLTSDSNSVYINALVKGTSNAIMEVRILETDNDEYRLKVPVTWTGWKAVNVLYADLIPEIIVGGKREPSKVKQVRIALRSDAIASGVVLNVDYLIFTEGKPFQP
;
A
#
# COMPACT_ATOMS: atom_id res chain seq x y z
N MET A 1 11.61 4.69 24.66
CA MET A 1 11.61 3.50 23.78
C MET A 1 12.33 3.95 22.52
N SER A 2 13.46 3.33 22.20
CA SER A 2 14.22 3.65 21.00
C SER A 2 13.37 3.30 19.78
N LEU A 3 13.38 4.14 18.74
CA LEU A 3 12.68 3.85 17.49
C LEU A 3 13.39 2.74 16.67
N ASP A 4 14.60 2.33 17.06
CA ASP A 4 15.39 1.28 16.40
C ASP A 4 15.01 -0.16 16.83
N ASP A 5 14.03 -0.31 17.72
CA ASP A 5 13.62 -1.59 18.32
C ASP A 5 12.25 -2.09 17.81
N ILE A 6 11.74 -1.63 16.66
CA ILE A 6 10.51 -2.23 16.11
C ILE A 6 10.92 -3.43 15.24
N PRO A 7 10.86 -4.66 15.76
CA PRO A 7 11.15 -5.81 14.94
C PRO A 7 10.03 -5.86 13.90
N VAL A 8 10.43 -6.06 12.65
CA VAL A 8 9.74 -6.92 11.69
C VAL A 8 8.58 -7.73 12.29
N PRO A 9 7.43 -7.83 11.61
CA PRO A 9 6.10 -8.11 12.19
C PRO A 9 6.12 -8.96 13.45
N GLN A 10 5.45 -8.49 14.51
CA GLN A 10 5.32 -9.21 15.77
C GLN A 10 4.56 -10.54 15.56
N GLY A 11 5.29 -11.59 15.20
CA GLY A 11 4.77 -12.96 15.07
C GLY A 11 4.01 -13.23 13.76
N SER A 12 2.85 -13.87 13.87
CA SER A 12 2.04 -14.36 12.74
C SER A 12 0.92 -13.40 12.29
N GLY A 13 0.89 -12.17 12.81
CA GLY A 13 -0.12 -11.17 12.46
C GLY A 13 0.29 -10.42 11.20
N TYR A 14 -0.14 -10.87 10.04
CA TYR A 14 0.00 -10.14 8.77
C TYR A 14 -1.11 -10.52 7.81
N TYR A 15 -1.37 -9.66 6.83
CA TYR A 15 -2.23 -10.01 5.70
C TYR A 15 -1.44 -10.86 4.71
N TYR A 16 -1.97 -12.06 4.42
CA TYR A 16 -1.42 -12.99 3.43
C TYR A 16 -2.22 -12.91 2.13
N LEU A 17 -1.54 -12.61 1.03
CA LEU A 17 -2.09 -12.61 -0.32
C LEU A 17 -1.30 -13.62 -1.16
N GLU A 18 -2.00 -14.52 -1.84
CA GLU A 18 -1.42 -15.50 -2.75
C GLU A 18 -2.31 -15.71 -3.97
N GLY A 19 -1.70 -16.05 -5.10
CA GLY A 19 -2.38 -16.78 -6.15
C GLY A 19 -1.49 -16.97 -7.37
N THR A 20 -2.11 -17.23 -8.51
CA THR A 20 -1.40 -17.44 -9.78
C THR A 20 -1.97 -16.52 -10.84
N ASP A 21 -1.12 -15.68 -11.43
CA ASP A 21 -1.54 -14.80 -12.52
C ASP A 21 -1.49 -15.54 -13.86
N VAL A 22 -2.66 -15.87 -14.40
CA VAL A 22 -2.79 -16.57 -15.68
C VAL A 22 -2.76 -15.64 -16.91
N GLY A 23 -2.83 -14.32 -16.71
CA GLY A 23 -3.08 -13.34 -17.78
C GLY A 23 -2.07 -12.19 -17.89
N LYS A 24 -1.06 -12.15 -17.02
CA LYS A 24 -0.09 -11.05 -16.84
C LYS A 24 -0.74 -9.74 -16.38
N GLY A 25 -0.42 -9.31 -15.17
CA GLY A 25 -0.86 -8.06 -14.58
C GLY A 25 -2.28 -8.10 -13.99
N SER A 26 -2.85 -9.29 -13.81
CA SER A 26 -4.16 -9.46 -13.16
C SER A 26 -4.04 -9.25 -11.65
N TYR A 27 -5.12 -8.81 -11.01
CA TYR A 27 -5.20 -8.84 -9.55
C TYR A 27 -5.29 -10.28 -9.09
N THR A 28 -4.36 -10.66 -8.25
CA THR A 28 -4.28 -12.02 -7.71
C THR A 28 -4.81 -12.06 -6.26
N GLY A 29 -4.84 -10.91 -5.58
CA GLY A 29 -5.47 -10.74 -4.27
C GLY A 29 -5.53 -9.25 -3.88
N MET A 30 -6.32 -8.92 -2.85
CA MET A 30 -6.47 -7.54 -2.37
C MET A 30 -6.80 -7.46 -0.88
N ILE A 31 -6.12 -6.55 -0.17
CA ILE A 31 -6.50 -6.04 1.15
C ILE A 31 -7.27 -4.74 0.92
N MET A 32 -8.38 -4.55 1.62
CA MET A 32 -9.19 -3.34 1.53
C MET A 32 -9.51 -2.83 2.93
N GLN A 33 -9.10 -1.60 3.23
CA GLN A 33 -9.43 -0.90 4.46
C GLN A 33 -10.34 0.28 4.13
N THR A 34 -11.58 0.20 4.61
CA THR A 34 -12.55 1.29 4.55
C THR A 34 -12.78 1.75 5.98
N PRO A 35 -12.40 2.98 6.35
CA PRO A 35 -12.61 3.46 7.70
C PRO A 35 -14.12 3.59 7.94
N THR A 36 -14.59 3.15 9.11
CA THR A 36 -16.01 3.20 9.49
C THR A 36 -16.51 4.64 9.67
N THR A 37 -15.59 5.57 9.91
CA THR A 37 -15.78 7.02 9.88
C THR A 37 -14.85 7.61 8.82
N ILE A 38 -15.35 8.49 7.96
CA ILE A 38 -14.58 9.13 6.87
C ILE A 38 -13.64 10.20 7.46
N ASN A 39 -12.69 9.79 8.29
CA ASN A 39 -11.60 10.66 8.72
C ASN A 39 -10.45 9.84 9.32
N TYR A 40 -9.32 9.78 8.62
CA TYR A 40 -8.05 9.31 9.19
C TYR A 40 -7.36 10.40 10.02
N GLY A 41 -7.91 11.62 10.08
CA GLY A 41 -7.31 12.77 10.73
C GLY A 41 -6.14 13.38 9.96
N LEU A 42 -6.05 13.12 8.65
CA LEU A 42 -4.92 13.52 7.82
C LEU A 42 -5.04 14.95 7.30
N THR A 43 -3.89 15.60 7.11
CA THR A 43 -3.75 16.86 6.37
C THR A 43 -4.13 16.72 4.90
N SER A 44 -4.46 17.85 4.26
CA SER A 44 -4.71 17.92 2.81
C SER A 44 -3.43 18.11 1.99
N ASP A 45 -2.28 18.29 2.63
CA ASP A 45 -0.98 18.40 1.96
C ASP A 45 -0.42 17.01 1.61
N SER A 46 -0.50 16.65 0.32
CA SER A 46 0.02 15.38 -0.18
C SER A 46 1.54 15.24 -0.10
N ASN A 47 2.29 16.32 0.12
CA ASN A 47 3.75 16.27 0.26
C ASN A 47 4.22 15.93 1.67
N SER A 48 3.31 15.84 2.65
CA SER A 48 3.64 15.51 4.03
C SER A 48 3.04 14.19 4.51
N VAL A 49 2.18 13.53 3.73
CA VAL A 49 1.56 12.25 4.13
C VAL A 49 2.24 11.07 3.46
N TYR A 50 2.59 10.07 4.27
CA TYR A 50 3.16 8.80 3.81
C TYR A 50 2.21 7.65 4.08
N ILE A 51 2.12 6.72 3.13
CA ILE A 51 1.52 5.40 3.28
C ILE A 51 2.66 4.43 3.57
N ASN A 52 2.66 3.82 4.73
CA ASN A 52 3.74 2.96 5.19
C ASN A 52 3.22 1.54 5.38
N ALA A 53 4.05 0.55 5.04
CA ALA A 53 3.78 -0.85 5.31
C ALA A 53 5.09 -1.64 5.47
N LEU A 54 5.05 -2.72 6.25
CA LEU A 54 6.06 -3.77 6.22
C LEU A 54 5.65 -4.80 5.17
N VAL A 55 6.57 -5.11 4.25
CA VAL A 55 6.26 -5.93 3.07
C VAL A 55 7.29 -7.03 2.85
N LYS A 56 6.81 -8.24 2.60
CA LYS A 56 7.61 -9.41 2.18
C LYS A 56 6.85 -10.16 1.09
N GLY A 57 7.49 -10.51 -0.02
CA GLY A 57 6.82 -11.25 -1.10
C GLY A 57 7.79 -12.10 -1.92
N THR A 58 7.26 -12.76 -2.94
CA THR A 58 8.06 -13.42 -3.98
C THR A 58 8.69 -12.37 -4.92
N SER A 59 9.77 -12.72 -5.60
CA SER A 59 10.54 -11.76 -6.44
C SER A 59 9.79 -11.22 -7.67
N ASN A 60 8.71 -11.90 -8.06
CA ASN A 60 7.77 -11.54 -9.13
C ASN A 60 6.54 -10.77 -8.60
N ALA A 61 6.46 -10.51 -7.30
CA ALA A 61 5.33 -9.81 -6.70
C ALA A 61 5.44 -8.30 -6.94
N ILE A 62 4.31 -7.70 -7.29
CA ILE A 62 4.12 -6.25 -7.33
C ILE A 62 3.03 -5.92 -6.32
N MET A 63 3.38 -5.07 -5.36
CA MET A 63 2.41 -4.43 -4.48
C MET A 63 1.85 -3.19 -5.18
N GLU A 64 0.55 -3.17 -5.46
CA GLU A 64 -0.14 -1.96 -5.93
C GLU A 64 -0.90 -1.31 -4.77
N VAL A 65 -0.43 -0.14 -4.35
CA VAL A 65 -1.16 0.73 -3.42
C VAL A 65 -2.23 1.47 -4.23
N ARG A 66 -3.48 1.44 -3.78
CA ARG A 66 -4.57 2.24 -4.37
C ARG A 66 -5.29 3.04 -3.28
N ILE A 67 -5.65 4.26 -3.62
CA ILE A 67 -6.45 5.16 -2.79
C ILE A 67 -7.70 5.55 -3.55
N LEU A 68 -8.84 5.51 -2.88
CA LEU A 68 -10.07 6.14 -3.31
C LEU A 68 -10.35 7.32 -2.37
N GLU A 69 -10.55 8.50 -2.94
CA GLU A 69 -10.95 9.71 -2.22
C GLU A 69 -12.48 9.88 -2.21
N THR A 70 -13.00 10.77 -1.35
CA THR A 70 -14.46 10.97 -1.17
C THR A 70 -15.17 11.56 -2.38
N ASP A 71 -14.46 12.29 -3.24
CA ASP A 71 -14.94 12.81 -4.53
C ASP A 71 -14.88 11.76 -5.66
N ASN A 72 -14.45 10.54 -5.33
CA ASN A 72 -14.23 9.42 -6.23
C ASN A 72 -13.01 9.55 -7.15
N ASP A 73 -12.05 10.39 -6.78
CA ASP A 73 -10.71 10.32 -7.36
C ASP A 73 -10.05 9.00 -6.91
N GLU A 74 -9.45 8.28 -7.86
CA GLU A 74 -8.63 7.10 -7.58
C GLU A 74 -7.17 7.36 -7.98
N TYR A 75 -6.27 6.97 -7.10
CA TYR A 75 -4.82 7.06 -7.30
C TYR A 75 -4.15 5.73 -7.02
N ARG A 76 -3.01 5.47 -7.66
CA ARG A 76 -2.26 4.24 -7.46
C ARG A 76 -0.74 4.41 -7.54
N LEU A 77 -0.03 3.47 -6.94
CA LEU A 77 1.41 3.29 -7.19
C LEU A 77 1.77 1.80 -7.13
N LYS A 78 2.63 1.37 -8.06
CA LYS A 78 3.16 0.00 -8.09
C LYS A 78 4.55 -0.03 -7.49
N VAL A 79 4.78 -0.96 -6.58
CA VAL A 79 6.06 -1.20 -5.91
C VAL A 79 6.49 -2.64 -6.20
N PRO A 80 7.49 -2.86 -7.08
CA PRO A 80 8.07 -4.18 -7.30
C PRO A 80 8.75 -4.69 -6.03
N VAL A 81 8.47 -5.94 -5.65
CA VAL A 81 9.04 -6.60 -4.47
C VAL A 81 10.26 -7.41 -4.90
N THR A 82 11.40 -6.75 -5.03
CA THR A 82 12.66 -7.36 -5.53
C THR A 82 13.63 -7.77 -4.42
N TRP A 83 13.18 -7.72 -3.15
CA TRP A 83 13.99 -8.04 -1.98
C TRP A 83 13.57 -9.37 -1.34
N THR A 84 14.47 -9.92 -0.51
CA THR A 84 14.17 -11.08 0.34
C THR A 84 13.87 -10.62 1.76
N GLY A 85 12.90 -11.28 2.40
CA GLY A 85 12.49 -10.95 3.76
C GLY A 85 11.57 -9.73 3.81
N TRP A 86 11.38 -9.21 5.01
CA TRP A 86 10.55 -8.04 5.25
C TRP A 86 11.35 -6.75 5.04
N LYS A 87 10.67 -5.74 4.49
CA LYS A 87 11.22 -4.40 4.31
C LYS A 87 10.13 -3.37 4.54
N ALA A 88 10.49 -2.23 5.15
CA ALA A 88 9.61 -1.08 5.17
C ALA A 88 9.49 -0.48 3.76
N VAL A 89 8.24 -0.29 3.34
CA VAL A 89 7.88 0.42 2.13
C VAL A 89 7.13 1.68 2.56
N ASN A 90 7.67 2.82 2.17
CA ASN A 90 7.12 4.13 2.48
C ASN A 90 6.81 4.83 1.15
N VAL A 91 5.54 5.09 0.90
CA VAL A 91 5.05 5.75 -0.31
C VAL A 91 4.59 7.14 0.08
N LEU A 92 5.20 8.18 -0.50
CA LEU A 92 4.70 9.53 -0.35
C LEU A 92 3.37 9.66 -1.12
N TYR A 93 2.37 10.29 -0.52
CA TYR A 93 1.06 10.44 -1.16
C TYR A 93 1.14 11.22 -2.48
N ALA A 94 2.03 12.22 -2.54
CA ALA A 94 2.34 12.97 -3.76
C ALA A 94 3.02 12.15 -4.87
N ASP A 95 3.47 10.93 -4.62
CA ASP A 95 4.01 10.02 -5.64
C ASP A 95 2.93 9.13 -6.28
N LEU A 96 1.71 9.11 -5.72
CA LEU A 96 0.60 8.35 -6.29
C LEU A 96 0.19 8.93 -7.64
N ILE A 97 -0.01 8.05 -8.61
CA ILE A 97 -0.37 8.38 -9.99
C ILE A 97 -1.90 8.33 -10.14
N PRO A 98 -2.52 9.33 -10.79
CA PRO A 98 -3.94 9.30 -11.17
C PRO A 98 -4.36 8.01 -11.90
N GLU A 99 -5.46 7.40 -11.47
CA GLU A 99 -6.18 6.32 -12.16
C GLU A 99 -7.53 6.83 -12.69
N ILE A 100 -8.32 7.47 -11.83
CA ILE A 100 -9.63 8.08 -12.13
C ILE A 100 -9.64 9.47 -11.51
N ILE A 101 -10.01 10.51 -12.25
CA ILE A 101 -10.03 11.90 -11.75
C ILE A 101 -11.37 12.56 -12.07
N VAL A 102 -12.03 13.02 -11.02
CA VAL A 102 -13.33 13.72 -10.98
C VAL A 102 -13.15 15.09 -10.34
N GLY A 103 -12.55 15.16 -9.14
CA GLY A 103 -12.34 16.36 -8.32
C GLY A 103 -11.02 17.10 -8.59
N GLY A 104 -9.99 16.39 -9.05
CA GLY A 104 -8.82 16.98 -9.72
C GLY A 104 -7.61 17.25 -8.83
N LYS A 105 -7.66 16.93 -7.53
CA LYS A 105 -6.54 17.17 -6.61
C LYS A 105 -6.36 16.01 -5.62
N ARG A 106 -5.12 15.55 -5.50
CA ARG A 106 -4.68 14.59 -4.46
C ARG A 106 -4.75 15.24 -3.09
N GLU A 107 -5.65 14.73 -2.24
CA GLU A 107 -5.92 15.26 -0.90
C GLU A 107 -6.03 14.11 0.12
N PRO A 108 -4.97 13.85 0.93
CA PRO A 108 -4.99 12.75 1.90
C PRO A 108 -6.12 12.85 2.94
N SER A 109 -6.56 14.07 3.27
CA SER A 109 -7.73 14.30 4.12
C SER A 109 -9.04 13.72 3.56
N LYS A 110 -9.10 13.41 2.26
CA LYS A 110 -10.24 12.83 1.58
C LYS A 110 -10.16 11.31 1.42
N VAL A 111 -9.16 10.63 1.98
CA VAL A 111 -9.03 9.17 1.85
C VAL A 111 -10.30 8.49 2.37
N LYS A 112 -11.04 7.86 1.46
CA LYS A 112 -12.24 7.06 1.72
C LYS A 112 -11.91 5.58 1.78
N GLN A 113 -10.91 5.12 1.05
CA GLN A 113 -10.50 3.72 1.06
C GLN A 113 -9.03 3.56 0.68
N VAL A 114 -8.37 2.63 1.35
CA VAL A 114 -7.01 2.17 1.00
C VAL A 114 -7.10 0.72 0.54
N ARG A 115 -6.47 0.41 -0.58
CA ARG A 115 -6.35 -0.97 -1.08
C ARG A 115 -4.89 -1.30 -1.31
N ILE A 116 -4.49 -2.50 -0.92
CA ILE A 116 -3.21 -3.09 -1.31
C ILE A 116 -3.52 -4.31 -2.16
N ALA A 117 -3.16 -4.26 -3.44
CA ALA A 117 -3.42 -5.34 -4.37
C ALA A 117 -2.12 -6.08 -4.75
N LEU A 118 -2.22 -7.40 -4.82
CA LEU A 118 -1.16 -8.26 -5.34
C LEU A 118 -1.30 -8.41 -6.85
N ARG A 119 -0.22 -8.07 -7.57
CA ARG A 119 -0.06 -8.34 -9.00
C ARG A 119 1.21 -9.14 -9.24
N SER A 120 1.27 -9.85 -10.37
CA SER A 120 2.48 -10.52 -10.85
C SER A 120 2.99 -9.85 -12.12
N ASP A 121 4.30 -9.82 -12.30
CA ASP A 121 4.93 -9.52 -13.59
C ASP A 121 5.16 -10.77 -14.46
N ALA A 122 5.05 -11.96 -13.87
CA ALA A 122 5.29 -13.25 -14.49
C ALA A 122 4.01 -14.08 -14.65
N ILE A 123 3.81 -14.63 -15.85
CA ILE A 123 2.66 -15.48 -16.19
C ILE A 123 2.83 -16.87 -15.56
N ALA A 124 1.73 -17.42 -15.05
CA ALA A 124 1.60 -18.79 -14.54
C ALA A 124 2.58 -19.17 -13.43
N SER A 125 3.11 -18.18 -12.71
CA SER A 125 3.93 -18.39 -11.51
C SER A 125 3.11 -18.04 -10.27
N GLY A 126 3.23 -18.87 -9.24
CA GLY A 126 2.70 -18.54 -7.92
C GLY A 126 3.35 -17.24 -7.44
N VAL A 127 2.53 -16.34 -6.92
CA VAL A 127 2.97 -15.05 -6.39
C VAL A 127 2.40 -14.87 -4.98
N VAL A 128 3.23 -14.39 -4.06
CA VAL A 128 2.86 -14.18 -2.66
C VAL A 128 3.25 -12.77 -2.24
N LEU A 129 2.37 -12.14 -1.46
CA LEU A 129 2.62 -10.86 -0.81
C LEU A 129 2.10 -10.92 0.64
N ASN A 130 2.98 -10.59 1.57
CA ASN A 130 2.68 -10.43 2.98
C ASN A 130 2.78 -8.94 3.30
N VAL A 131 1.76 -8.41 3.97
CA VAL A 131 1.67 -6.99 4.33
C VAL A 131 1.31 -6.88 5.80
N ASP A 132 2.07 -6.07 6.52
CA ASP A 132 1.78 -5.72 7.91
C ASP A 132 1.97 -4.22 8.12
N TYR A 133 1.44 -3.70 9.23
CA TYR A 133 1.65 -2.34 9.69
C TYR A 133 1.28 -1.28 8.64
N LEU A 134 0.15 -1.48 7.95
CA LEU A 134 -0.40 -0.51 7.00
C LEU A 134 -0.91 0.72 7.76
N ILE A 135 -0.15 1.81 7.73
CA ILE A 135 -0.45 3.04 8.47
C ILE A 135 -0.18 4.30 7.64
N PHE A 136 -0.80 5.39 8.04
CA PHE A 136 -0.41 6.72 7.58
C PHE A 136 0.50 7.41 8.60
N THR A 137 1.46 8.20 8.11
CA THR A 137 2.25 9.12 8.95
C THR A 137 2.31 10.50 8.30
N GLU A 138 2.48 11.54 9.11
CA GLU A 138 2.65 12.92 8.66
C GLU A 138 4.06 13.45 8.93
N GLY A 139 4.56 14.29 8.03
CA GLY A 139 5.86 14.98 8.10
C GLY A 139 7.07 14.10 7.76
N LYS A 140 7.04 12.81 8.08
CA LYS A 140 8.13 11.87 7.77
C LYS A 140 7.62 10.45 7.55
N PRO A 141 8.33 9.63 6.74
CA PRO A 141 8.01 8.22 6.61
C PRO A 141 8.23 7.49 7.94
N PHE A 142 7.56 6.35 8.08
CA PHE A 142 7.83 5.42 9.17
C PHE A 142 9.27 4.88 9.07
N GLN A 143 9.95 4.83 10.21
CA GLN A 143 11.24 4.17 10.39
C GLN A 143 11.03 3.06 11.42
N PRO A 144 11.09 1.77 11.00
CA PRO A 144 11.06 0.64 11.91
C PRO A 144 12.35 0.53 12.74
#